data_AF-A3WBQ0-F1
#
_entry.id   AF-A3WBQ0-F1
#
_cell.length_a   1.000
_cell.length_b   1.000
_cell.length_c   1.000
_cell.angle_alpha   90.00
_cell.angle_beta   90.00
_cell.angle_gamma   90.00
#
_symmetry.space_group_name_H-M   'P 1'
#
loop_
_entity.id
_entity.type
_entity.pdbx_description
1 polymer ?
#
loop_
_entity_poly.entity_id
_entity_poly.type
_entity_poly.pdbx_seq_one_letter_code
_entity_poly.pdbx_strand_id
1 'polypeptide(L)'
;MIEIVPLMLFLLAIPDDGPGEIELTRYPALFETEEECRDFGERVVRARVTIEHENATLFQIFCEPVPDREEFAKLFDTLSEKRQRSSEARDQ
;
A
#
# COMPACT_ATOMS: atom_id res chain seq x y z
N MET A 1 6.59 27.88 7.60
CA MET A 1 7.11 26.53 7.89
C MET A 1 6.68 25.66 6.73
N ILE A 2 7.60 24.91 6.11
CA ILE A 2 7.25 23.91 5.11
C ILE A 2 6.78 22.69 5.90
N GLU A 3 5.55 22.27 5.69
CA GLU A 3 5.01 21.06 6.30
C GLU A 3 5.57 19.86 5.53
N ILE A 4 6.40 19.05 6.19
CA ILE A 4 6.97 17.84 5.61
C ILE A 4 5.97 16.72 5.84
N VAL A 5 5.33 16.26 4.76
CA VAL A 5 4.42 15.11 4.78
C VAL A 5 5.22 13.86 4.41
N PRO A 6 5.46 12.92 5.34
CA PRO A 6 6.22 11.72 5.04
C PRO A 6 5.46 10.81 4.07
N LEU A 7 6.19 10.02 3.30
CA LEU A 7 5.66 9.07 2.34
C LEU A 7 5.76 7.63 2.87
N MET A 8 4.75 6.83 2.57
CA MET A 8 4.68 5.39 2.79
C MET A 8 4.95 4.64 1.48
N LEU A 9 5.70 3.55 1.58
CA LEU A 9 5.90 2.64 0.47
C LEU A 9 4.83 1.53 0.46
N PHE A 10 4.16 1.38 -0.67
CA PHE A 10 3.39 0.20 -1.01
C PHE A 10 3.98 -0.50 -2.23
N LEU A 11 4.03 -1.82 -2.18
CA LEU A 11 4.40 -2.66 -3.31
C LEU A 11 3.21 -3.53 -3.71
N LEU A 12 2.84 -3.46 -4.98
CA LEU A 12 1.85 -4.35 -5.58
C LEU A 12 2.59 -5.40 -6.40
N ALA A 13 2.47 -6.66 -5.99
CA ALA A 13 2.98 -7.80 -6.73
C ALA A 13 1.85 -8.39 -7.60
N ILE A 14 2.11 -8.50 -8.89
CA ILE A 14 1.17 -9.04 -9.89
C ILE A 14 1.80 -10.29 -10.52
N PRO A 15 1.12 -11.45 -10.46
CA PRO A 15 1.55 -12.66 -11.14
C PRO A 15 1.38 -12.52 -12.66
N ASP A 16 2.34 -13.07 -13.41
CA ASP A 16 2.42 -12.94 -14.87
C ASP A 16 1.69 -14.06 -15.61
N ASP A 17 1.57 -15.24 -14.98
CA ASP A 17 0.99 -16.42 -15.60
C ASP A 17 -0.02 -17.12 -14.66
N GLY A 18 -1.31 -17.06 -14.99
CA GLY A 18 -2.40 -17.76 -14.31
C GLY A 18 -3.08 -17.01 -13.13
N PRO A 19 -4.09 -17.64 -12.49
CA PRO A 19 -4.79 -17.05 -11.34
C PRO A 19 -3.91 -17.13 -10.08
N GLY A 20 -2.90 -16.26 -10.01
CA GLY A 20 -2.15 -16.01 -8.78
C GLY A 20 -2.81 -14.93 -7.91
N GLU A 21 -2.43 -14.88 -6.64
CA GLU A 21 -2.90 -13.82 -5.74
C GLU A 21 -2.17 -12.51 -6.04
N ILE A 22 -2.95 -11.45 -6.28
CA ILE A 22 -2.43 -10.08 -6.30
C ILE A 22 -2.16 -9.68 -4.85
N GLU A 23 -0.91 -9.38 -4.52
CA GLU A 23 -0.50 -9.01 -3.17
C GLU A 23 -0.18 -7.51 -3.11
N LEU A 24 -0.85 -6.79 -2.21
CA LEU A 24 -0.51 -5.41 -1.87
C LEU A 24 0.15 -5.38 -0.48
N THR A 25 1.43 -5.05 -0.43
CA THR A 25 2.21 -4.96 0.81
C THR A 25 2.52 -3.51 1.15
N ARG A 26 2.18 -3.07 2.36
CA ARG A 26 2.68 -1.83 2.95
C ARG A 26 3.99 -2.10 3.68
N TYR A 27 5.04 -1.34 3.39
CA TYR A 27 6.31 -1.43 4.10
C TYR A 27 6.32 -0.56 5.37
N PRO A 28 6.88 -1.04 6.49
CA PRO A 28 6.94 -0.30 7.74
C PRO A 28 8.09 0.72 7.77
N ALA A 29 8.21 1.52 6.71
CA ALA A 29 9.19 2.59 6.57
C ALA A 29 8.49 3.86 6.08
N LEU A 30 9.01 5.01 6.52
CA LEU A 30 8.59 6.33 6.09
C LEU A 30 9.75 7.05 5.43
N PHE A 31 9.45 7.87 4.43
CA PHE A 31 10.44 8.57 3.62
C PHE A 31 10.11 10.06 3.58
N GLU A 32 11.13 10.91 3.52
CA GLU A 32 10.93 12.36 3.45
C GLU A 32 10.61 12.80 2.01
N THR A 33 11.15 12.09 1.02
CA THR A 33 11.01 12.42 -0.39
C THR A 33 10.53 11.23 -1.23
N GLU A 34 9.94 11.53 -2.38
CA GLU A 34 9.51 10.49 -3.33
C GLU A 34 10.70 9.69 -3.88
N GLU A 35 11.84 10.36 -4.09
CA GLU A 35 13.09 9.74 -4.56
C GLU A 35 13.57 8.67 -3.57
N GLU A 36 13.67 8.99 -2.28
CA GLU A 36 14.07 8.04 -1.24
C GLU A 36 13.14 6.83 -1.16
N CYS A 37 11.83 7.08 -1.23
CA CYS A 37 10.81 6.04 -1.23
C CYS A 37 10.94 5.11 -2.43
N ARG A 38 11.08 5.68 -3.63
CA ARG A 38 11.19 4.93 -4.89
C ARG A 38 12.46 4.10 -4.92
N ASP A 39 13.59 4.68 -4.56
CA ASP A 39 14.88 3.99 -4.48
C ASP A 39 14.84 2.81 -3.51
N PHE A 40 14.20 2.99 -2.36
CA PHE A 40 13.99 1.89 -1.42
C PHE A 40 13.10 0.80 -2.02
N GLY A 41 11.98 1.18 -2.64
CA GLY A 41 11.09 0.26 -3.35
C GLY A 41 11.82 -0.57 -4.39
N GLU A 42 12.67 0.04 -5.22
CA GLU A 42 13.45 -0.67 -6.24
C GLU A 42 14.47 -1.64 -5.64
N ARG A 43 15.10 -1.29 -4.51
CA ARG A 43 16.00 -2.22 -3.81
C ARG A 43 15.24 -3.44 -3.30
N VAL A 44 14.04 -3.23 -2.75
CA VAL A 44 13.19 -4.32 -2.27
C VAL A 44 12.73 -5.20 -3.43
N VAL A 45 12.26 -4.61 -4.53
CA VAL A 45 11.86 -5.35 -5.73
C VAL A 45 13.03 -6.18 -6.28
N ARG A 46 14.22 -5.58 -6.41
CA ARG A 46 15.44 -6.31 -6.83
C ARG A 46 15.75 -7.49 -5.91
N ALA A 47 15.64 -7.29 -4.59
CA ALA A 47 15.87 -8.37 -3.63
C ALA A 47 14.85 -9.50 -3.78
N ARG A 48 13.56 -9.19 -3.94
CA ARG A 48 12.49 -10.20 -4.12
C ARG A 48 12.62 -10.96 -5.44
N VAL A 49 12.88 -10.27 -6.55
CA VAL A 49 13.10 -10.92 -7.86
C VAL A 49 14.30 -11.87 -7.82
N THR A 50 15.32 -11.57 -7.02
CA THR A 50 16.51 -12.44 -6.89
C THR A 50 16.26 -13.68 -6.03
N ILE A 51 15.27 -13.64 -5.12
CA ILE A 51 15.01 -14.68 -4.11
C ILE A 51 13.83 -15.59 -4.49
N GLU A 52 12.75 -15.03 -5.04
CA GLU A 52 11.47 -15.73 -5.27
C GLU A 52 11.22 -15.89 -6.77
N HIS A 53 11.90 -16.84 -7.39
CA HIS A 53 11.91 -17.00 -8.83
C HIS A 53 10.74 -17.84 -9.40
N GLU A 54 9.52 -17.81 -8.84
CA GLU A 54 8.46 -18.70 -9.36
C GLU A 54 7.08 -18.12 -9.68
N ASN A 55 6.56 -17.00 -9.14
CA ASN A 55 5.16 -16.65 -9.48
C ASN A 55 4.78 -15.15 -9.58
N ALA A 56 5.61 -14.18 -9.17
CA ALA A 56 5.31 -12.75 -9.30
C ALA A 56 6.37 -12.04 -10.15
N THR A 57 6.02 -11.67 -11.39
CA THR A 57 6.98 -11.07 -12.34
C THR A 57 6.87 -9.55 -12.40
N LEU A 58 5.72 -8.97 -12.03
CA LEU A 58 5.48 -7.53 -12.14
C LEU A 58 5.29 -6.91 -10.76
N PHE A 59 6.14 -5.95 -10.44
CA PHE A 59 6.02 -5.14 -9.22
C PHE A 59 5.70 -3.68 -9.59
N GLN A 60 4.72 -3.10 -8.92
CA GLN A 60 4.46 -1.66 -8.96
C GLN A 60 4.79 -1.02 -7.61
N ILE A 61 5.48 0.12 -7.65
CA ILE A 61 5.93 0.89 -6.50
C ILE A 61 5.01 2.11 -6.35
N PHE A 62 4.41 2.27 -5.18
CA PHE A 62 3.61 3.44 -4.83
C PHE A 62 4.23 4.13 -3.61
N CYS A 63 4.37 5.45 -3.71
CA CYS A 63 4.90 6.32 -2.67
C CYS A 63 3.81 7.31 -2.28
N GLU A 64 3.00 6.91 -1.30
CA GLU A 64 1.79 7.63 -0.92
C GLU A 64 2.03 8.47 0.33
N PRO A 65 1.51 9.71 0.40
CA PRO A 65 1.62 10.52 1.60
C PRO A 65 0.93 9.85 2.79
N VAL A 66 1.54 9.99 3.97
CA VAL A 66 0.86 9.67 5.22
C VAL A 66 -0.34 10.60 5.34
N PRO A 67 -1.56 10.07 5.48
CA PRO A 67 -2.74 10.89 5.66
C PRO A 67 -2.57 11.80 6.87
N ASP A 68 -3.03 13.03 6.75
CA ASP A 68 -3.05 13.92 7.91
C ASP A 68 -4.07 13.42 8.96
N ARG A 69 -4.10 14.07 10.12
CA ARG A 69 -5.00 13.66 11.22
C ARG A 69 -6.48 13.74 10.83
N GLU A 70 -6.88 14.75 10.07
CA GLU A 70 -8.28 14.93 9.66
C GLU A 70 -8.68 13.91 8.59
N GLU A 71 -7.81 13.67 7.62
CA GLU A 71 -7.97 12.64 6.59
C GLU A 71 -8.06 11.25 7.22
N PHE A 72 -7.18 10.96 8.19
CA PHE A 72 -7.22 9.70 8.93
C PHE A 72 -8.54 9.53 9.68
N ALA A 73 -9.03 10.57 10.37
CA ALA A 73 -10.32 10.50 11.07
C ALA A 73 -11.48 10.20 10.10
N LYS A 74 -11.53 10.89 8.96
CA LYS A 74 -12.56 10.68 7.91
C LYS A 74 -12.55 9.25 7.35
N LEU A 75 -11.37 8.63 7.22
CA LEU A 75 -11.25 7.24 6.79
C LEU A 75 -11.92 6.29 7.78
N PHE A 76 -11.77 6.51 9.09
CA PHE A 76 -12.42 5.69 10.12
C PHE A 76 -13.93 5.88 10.16
N ASP A 77 -14.41 7.11 10.00
CA ASP A 77 -15.85 7.39 9.92
C ASP A 77 -16.47 6.65 8.73
N THR A 78 -15.84 6.75 7.55
CA THR A 78 -16.28 6.05 6.33
C THR A 78 -16.30 4.52 6.51
N LEU A 79 -15.29 3.95 7.17
CA LEU A 79 -15.24 2.51 7.46
C LEU A 79 -16.33 2.08 8.44
N SER A 80 -16.63 2.92 9.43
CA SER A 80 -17.68 2.68 10.43
C SER A 80 -19.06 2.68 9.77
N GLU A 81 -19.35 3.66 8.91
CA GLU A 81 -20.58 3.73 8.12
C GLU A 81 -20.76 2.52 7.18
N LYS A 82 -19.68 2.03 6.56
CA LYS A 82 -19.73 0.82 5.74
C LYS A 82 -20.09 -0.40 6.58
N ARG A 83 -19.47 -0.56 7.76
CA ARG A 83 -19.76 -1.68 8.67
C ARG A 83 -21.20 -1.67 9.17
N GLN A 84 -21.73 -0.49 9.51
CA GLN A 84 -23.11 -0.35 9.96
C GLN A 84 -24.10 -0.76 8.88
N ARG A 85 -23.94 -0.28 7.65
CA ARG A 85 -24.77 -0.68 6.51
C ARG A 85 -24.72 -2.18 6.22
N SER A 86 -23.54 -2.81 6.35
CA SER A 86 -23.41 -4.26 6.17
C SER A 86 -24.04 -5.08 7.29
N SER A 87 -24.16 -4.53 8.51
CA SER A 87 -24.88 -5.16 9.62
C SER A 87 -26.39 -5.09 9.41
N GLU A 88 -26.91 -3.90 9.08
CA GLU A 88 -28.34 -3.67 8.83
C GLU A 88 -28.88 -4.45 7.62
N ALA A 89 -28.01 -4.79 6.66
CA ALA A 89 -28.35 -5.64 5.52
C ALA A 89 -28.30 -7.16 5.82
N ARG A 90 -27.71 -7.58 6.95
CA ARG A 90 -27.66 -8.98 7.40
C ARG A 90 -28.79 -9.35 8.35
N ASP A 91 -29.40 -8.34 8.97
CA ASP A 91 -30.53 -8.50 9.90
C ASP A 91 -31.91 -8.39 9.19
N GLN A 92 -31.91 -8.36 7.85
CA GLN A 92 -33.09 -8.44 6.97
C GLN A 92 -33.04 -9.73 6.14
#